data_AF-A0A7J3I9G6-F1
#
_entry.id   AF-A0A7J3I9G6-F1
#
_cell.length_a   1.000
_cell.length_b   1.000
_cell.length_c   1.000
_cell.angle_alpha   90.00
_cell.angle_beta   90.00
_cell.angle_gamma   90.00
#
_symmetry.space_group_name_H-M   'P 1'
#
loop_
_entity.id
_entity.type
_entity.pdbx_description
1 polymer ?
#
loop_
_entity_poly.entity_id
_entity_poly.type
_entity_poly.pdbx_seq_one_letter_code
_entity_poly.pdbx_strand_id
1 'polypeptide(L)'
;MAKDIIQLLELRKDIIDPYKTSMHIYLTDRVALLRLRGTYLISHPFIAYSYNGFPFISSAPFVYRYRDSINAYNTVMDQYALDPLRIDYSDCRVYPLNISSAIVTNFDNIPLSIISSSIDRGLEVKPIDGIATGVDVYPIGFENRVVFLDGNRNQKIYKMVVKDTDIEFIEHCYCDSLSALRHNHYKALVCFNSNTEASVLISDGLYGIEFPLDRDISISSNAILYLYSNIAYIELSNNGVIAYYKNGLCNTIEFNRHLKPLALLSNNSILGFAKNFLTLYSIDEEREFSLISTRLEDVYNVSVDPHRNLALLSTSKGIYIFDLDNLSFVMIPSSRRVLGYISGDYMVLLRGDSIEIYFIEMGSSIHLERILSSHSYIARCSSIGKGIITCIDRIGRIAFIDLRYIDRYIDRHPHLLRDVPTNVSVTLPDAALHTPLKFEGYRELPYSIHRVDSLR
;
A
#
# COMPACT_ATOMS: atom_id res chain seq x y z
N MET A 1 -17.94 -14.68 22.19
CA MET A 1 -18.03 -13.54 21.25
C MET A 1 -17.32 -13.93 19.95
N ALA A 2 -18.06 -14.13 18.87
CA ALA A 2 -17.47 -14.26 17.54
C ALA A 2 -16.90 -12.89 17.17
N LYS A 3 -15.57 -12.78 16.98
CA LYS A 3 -14.99 -11.59 16.37
C LYS A 3 -15.33 -11.64 14.89
N ASP A 4 -15.83 -10.54 14.34
CA ASP A 4 -16.25 -10.46 12.94
C ASP A 4 -15.04 -10.71 12.03
N ILE A 5 -15.18 -11.70 11.13
CA ILE A 5 -14.18 -12.09 10.10
C ILE A 5 -13.94 -10.94 9.11
N ILE A 6 -14.95 -10.07 8.94
CA ILE A 6 -14.92 -8.94 8.01
C ILE A 6 -15.23 -7.68 8.82
N GLN A 7 -14.35 -6.69 8.71
CA GLN A 7 -14.57 -5.35 9.22
C GLN A 7 -14.78 -4.42 8.03
N LEU A 8 -15.89 -3.69 8.02
CA LEU A 8 -16.24 -2.79 6.94
C LEU A 8 -15.97 -1.35 7.36
N LEU A 9 -15.20 -0.65 6.54
CA LEU A 9 -15.08 0.79 6.54
C LEU A 9 -15.93 1.33 5.39
N GLU A 10 -17.10 1.85 5.74
CA GLU A 10 -17.95 2.57 4.80
C GLU A 10 -17.58 4.05 4.82
N LEU A 11 -17.26 4.56 3.63
CA LEU A 11 -17.02 5.97 3.37
C LEU A 11 -18.05 6.41 2.36
N ARG A 12 -18.39 7.71 2.36
CA ARG A 12 -19.42 8.25 1.49
C ARG A 12 -19.15 7.87 0.02
N LYS A 13 -20.18 7.38 -0.68
CA LYS A 13 -20.11 6.76 -2.01
C LYS A 13 -19.38 7.60 -3.07
N ASP A 14 -19.41 8.92 -2.95
CA ASP A 14 -18.78 9.84 -3.91
C ASP A 14 -17.27 10.04 -3.69
N ILE A 15 -16.71 9.55 -2.57
CA ILE A 15 -15.29 9.73 -2.22
C ILE A 15 -14.43 8.66 -2.89
N ILE A 16 -14.88 7.41 -2.90
CA ILE A 16 -14.14 6.28 -3.44
C ILE A 16 -14.86 5.75 -4.68
N ASP A 17 -14.38 6.15 -5.86
CA ASP A 17 -14.74 5.48 -7.11
C ASP A 17 -14.00 4.13 -7.15
N PRO A 18 -14.70 2.99 -7.08
CA PRO A 18 -14.06 1.68 -6.96
C PRO A 18 -13.37 1.20 -8.24
N TYR A 19 -13.64 1.87 -9.36
CA TYR A 19 -13.01 1.57 -10.65
C TYR A 19 -11.78 2.46 -10.89
N LYS A 20 -11.78 3.69 -10.35
CA LYS A 20 -10.66 4.64 -10.51
C LYS A 20 -9.71 4.72 -9.31
N THR A 21 -10.12 4.25 -8.13
CA THR A 21 -9.30 4.31 -6.91
C THR A 21 -8.45 3.06 -6.78
N SER A 22 -7.14 3.16 -6.93
CA SER A 22 -6.20 2.10 -6.55
C SER A 22 -5.89 2.15 -5.06
N MET A 23 -5.53 0.98 -4.54
CA MET A 23 -5.17 0.79 -3.15
C MET A 23 -3.73 0.30 -3.11
N HIS A 24 -2.88 1.00 -2.38
CA HIS A 24 -1.49 0.62 -2.14
C HIS A 24 -1.31 0.37 -0.65
N ILE A 25 -0.56 -0.67 -0.31
CA ILE A 25 -0.30 -1.06 1.07
C ILE A 25 1.16 -0.80 1.37
N TYR A 26 1.44 -0.04 2.43
CA TYR A 26 2.78 0.08 2.99
C TYR A 26 2.87 -0.75 4.27
N LEU A 27 3.66 -1.80 4.24
CA LEU A 27 3.88 -2.73 5.33
C LEU A 27 5.04 -2.25 6.20
N THR A 28 4.78 -2.12 7.49
CA THR A 28 5.78 -1.94 8.53
C THR A 28 5.78 -3.15 9.46
N ASP A 29 6.76 -3.25 10.35
CA ASP A 29 6.85 -4.33 11.34
C ASP A 29 5.56 -4.46 12.19
N ARG A 30 4.87 -3.33 12.46
CA ARG A 30 3.76 -3.25 13.42
C ARG A 30 2.38 -3.03 12.80
N VAL A 31 2.32 -2.30 11.69
CA VAL A 31 1.06 -1.90 11.05
C VAL A 31 1.18 -1.96 9.53
N ALA A 32 0.04 -2.13 8.87
CA ALA A 32 -0.08 -1.90 7.43
C ALA A 32 -0.80 -0.59 7.18
N LEU A 33 -0.20 0.30 6.40
CA LEU A 33 -0.77 1.59 6.04
C LEU A 33 -1.48 1.49 4.70
N LEU A 34 -2.72 1.96 4.66
CA LEU A 34 -3.51 2.00 3.45
C LEU A 34 -3.32 3.35 2.76
N ARG A 35 -2.94 3.32 1.48
CA ARG A 35 -3.00 4.47 0.60
C ARG A 35 -4.06 4.29 -0.46
N LEU A 36 -5.02 5.20 -0.48
CA LEU A 36 -6.00 5.33 -1.55
C LEU A 36 -5.45 6.31 -2.59
N ARG A 37 -5.54 5.92 -3.86
CA ARG A 37 -5.12 6.77 -4.98
C ARG A 37 -6.21 6.78 -6.03
N GLY A 38 -6.90 7.90 -6.16
CA GLY A 38 -7.92 8.12 -7.20
C GLY A 38 -7.55 9.30 -8.08
N THR A 39 -8.15 9.39 -9.27
CA THR A 39 -7.94 10.51 -10.19
C THR A 39 -8.26 11.87 -9.56
N TYR A 40 -9.26 11.92 -8.68
CA TYR A 40 -9.73 13.15 -8.04
C TYR A 40 -9.39 13.22 -6.55
N LEU A 41 -8.94 12.11 -5.94
CA LEU A 41 -8.57 12.08 -4.53
C LEU A 41 -7.20 12.75 -4.36
N ILE A 42 -7.16 13.87 -3.63
CA ILE A 42 -5.93 14.63 -3.39
C ILE A 42 -5.26 14.18 -2.09
N SER A 43 -6.05 14.09 -1.02
CA SER A 43 -5.59 13.66 0.30
C SER A 43 -6.65 12.81 0.98
N HIS A 44 -6.23 11.90 1.85
CA HIS A 44 -7.12 11.05 2.62
C HIS A 44 -6.57 10.86 4.04
N PRO A 45 -7.42 10.51 5.01
CA PRO A 45 -6.99 10.23 6.36
C PRO A 45 -6.01 9.08 6.41
N PHE A 46 -5.20 9.08 7.46
CA PHE A 46 -4.32 7.98 7.74
C PHE A 46 -5.15 6.76 8.13
N ILE A 47 -5.01 5.66 7.38
CA ILE A 47 -5.72 4.41 7.63
C ILE A 47 -4.64 3.35 7.90
N ALA A 48 -4.58 2.84 9.12
CA ALA A 48 -3.64 1.80 9.51
C ALA A 48 -4.35 0.59 10.08
N TYR A 49 -3.98 -0.58 9.59
CA TYR A 49 -4.41 -1.83 10.17
C TYR A 49 -3.34 -2.34 11.15
N SER A 50 -3.69 -2.45 12.43
CA SER A 50 -2.87 -3.16 13.41
C SER A 50 -3.17 -4.66 13.31
N TYR A 51 -2.13 -5.49 13.14
CA TYR A 51 -2.28 -6.94 13.03
C TYR A 51 -3.03 -7.60 14.22
N ASN A 52 -3.23 -6.87 15.33
CA ASN A 52 -3.89 -7.36 16.54
C ASN A 52 -5.25 -6.69 16.83
N GLY A 53 -5.75 -5.79 15.98
CA GLY A 53 -6.89 -4.93 16.33
C GLY A 53 -7.75 -4.46 15.16
N PHE A 54 -8.63 -3.50 15.45
CA PHE A 54 -9.41 -2.79 14.45
C PHE A 54 -8.52 -1.82 13.65
N PRO A 55 -8.85 -1.52 12.38
CA PRO A 55 -8.19 -0.47 11.64
C PRO A 55 -8.35 0.85 12.39
N PHE A 56 -7.23 1.52 12.62
CA PHE A 56 -7.18 2.89 13.05
C PHE A 56 -7.38 3.79 11.83
N ILE A 57 -8.31 4.74 11.94
CA ILE A 57 -8.56 5.74 10.92
C ILE A 57 -8.45 7.09 11.61
N SER A 58 -7.59 7.94 11.09
CA SER A 58 -7.39 9.26 11.65
C SER A 58 -8.52 10.22 11.29
N SER A 59 -8.59 11.36 11.99
CA SER A 59 -9.58 12.40 11.71
C SER A 59 -9.23 13.26 10.49
N ALA A 60 -8.04 13.11 9.91
CA ALA A 60 -7.56 13.94 8.80
C ALA A 60 -8.58 14.00 7.65
N PRO A 61 -8.71 15.17 7.00
CA PRO A 61 -9.76 15.38 6.02
C PRO A 61 -9.57 14.52 4.76
N PHE A 62 -10.66 13.96 4.26
CA PHE A 62 -10.72 13.51 2.87
C PHE A 62 -10.83 14.73 1.97
N VAL A 63 -9.86 14.94 1.08
CA VAL A 63 -9.84 16.09 0.17
C VAL A 63 -9.79 15.60 -1.27
N TYR A 64 -10.74 16.06 -2.07
CA TYR A 64 -10.86 15.68 -3.48
C TYR A 64 -11.10 16.90 -4.36
N ARG A 65 -10.68 16.79 -5.62
CA ARG A 65 -10.90 17.81 -6.65
C ARG A 65 -12.26 17.59 -7.30
N TYR A 66 -13.04 18.65 -7.42
CA TYR A 66 -14.25 18.66 -8.22
C TYR A 66 -14.29 19.93 -9.07
N ARG A 67 -14.09 19.76 -10.39
CA ARG A 67 -13.93 20.86 -11.35
C ARG A 67 -12.81 21.81 -10.88
N ASP A 68 -13.14 23.08 -10.67
CA ASP A 68 -12.21 24.15 -10.29
C ASP A 68 -12.15 24.38 -8.78
N SER A 69 -12.75 23.49 -7.98
CA SER A 69 -12.79 23.58 -6.52
C SER A 69 -12.20 22.34 -5.86
N ILE A 70 -11.78 22.47 -4.62
CA ILE A 70 -11.52 21.33 -3.74
C ILE A 70 -12.64 21.21 -2.73
N ASN A 71 -13.00 19.98 -2.43
CA ASN A 71 -14.00 19.65 -1.44
C ASN A 71 -13.34 18.83 -0.34
N ALA A 72 -13.72 19.09 0.90
CA ALA A 72 -13.22 18.38 2.06
C ALA A 72 -14.35 17.73 2.86
N TYR A 73 -14.07 16.56 3.44
CA TYR A 73 -14.94 15.84 4.38
C TYR A 73 -14.20 15.46 5.67
N ASN A 74 -14.88 15.58 6.81
CA ASN A 74 -14.46 14.96 8.06
C ASN A 74 -14.83 13.46 8.06
N THR A 75 -13.90 12.58 8.44
CA THR A 75 -14.12 11.12 8.52
C THR A 75 -15.16 10.67 9.53
N VAL A 76 -15.33 11.44 10.60
CA VAL A 76 -16.06 11.04 11.82
C VAL A 76 -17.41 11.74 11.93
N MET A 77 -17.48 13.06 11.70
CA MET A 77 -18.72 13.82 11.85
C MET A 77 -19.56 13.94 10.56
N ASP A 78 -18.92 14.16 9.41
CA ASP A 78 -19.62 14.56 8.17
C ASP A 78 -20.17 13.38 7.37
N GLN A 79 -20.09 12.14 7.90
CA GLN A 79 -20.77 11.00 7.27
C GLN A 79 -22.29 11.21 7.18
N TYR A 80 -22.86 12.06 8.03
CA TYR A 80 -24.29 12.39 8.06
C TYR A 80 -24.62 13.79 7.49
N ALA A 81 -23.62 14.62 7.21
CA ALA A 81 -23.83 15.93 6.59
C ALA A 81 -24.01 15.77 5.08
N LEU A 82 -25.09 16.34 4.52
CA LEU A 82 -25.44 16.16 3.12
C LEU A 82 -24.47 16.86 2.15
N ASP A 83 -23.70 17.86 2.58
CA ASP A 83 -22.84 18.64 1.69
C ASP A 83 -21.38 18.68 2.16
N PRO A 84 -20.39 18.43 1.28
CA PRO A 84 -18.97 18.66 1.58
C PRO A 84 -18.70 20.11 1.95
N LEU A 85 -17.66 20.34 2.75
CA LEU A 85 -17.09 21.68 2.84
C LEU A 85 -16.40 22.00 1.51
N ARG A 86 -17.08 22.81 0.69
CA ARG A 86 -16.53 23.34 -0.56
C ARG A 86 -15.57 24.46 -0.25
N ILE A 87 -14.36 24.37 -0.80
CA ILE A 87 -13.35 25.40 -0.68
C ILE A 87 -12.98 25.85 -2.10
N ASP A 88 -13.37 27.08 -2.43
CA ASP A 88 -13.21 27.67 -3.77
C ASP A 88 -11.76 28.14 -4.00
N TYR A 89 -10.84 27.18 -4.08
CA TYR A 89 -9.49 27.40 -4.58
C TYR A 89 -9.37 26.85 -6.00
N SER A 90 -9.21 27.73 -6.98
CA SER A 90 -8.77 27.36 -8.32
C SER A 90 -7.31 26.90 -8.26
N ASP A 91 -7.01 25.71 -8.80
CA ASP A 91 -5.65 25.21 -9.03
C ASP A 91 -4.71 25.18 -7.81
N CYS A 92 -5.21 24.69 -6.69
CA CYS A 92 -4.40 24.43 -5.49
C CYS A 92 -3.84 23.01 -5.43
N ARG A 93 -2.84 22.80 -4.58
CA ARG A 93 -2.38 21.48 -4.13
C ARG A 93 -2.74 21.32 -2.65
N VAL A 94 -2.98 20.08 -2.23
CA VAL A 94 -3.28 19.78 -0.84
C VAL A 94 -2.38 18.66 -0.36
N TYR A 95 -1.73 18.86 0.77
CA TYR A 95 -0.86 17.86 1.38
C TYR A 95 -1.38 17.55 2.78
N PRO A 96 -1.48 16.27 3.19
CA PRO A 96 -1.72 15.97 4.59
C PRO A 96 -0.60 16.59 5.43
N LEU A 97 -0.90 16.97 6.66
CA LEU A 97 0.04 17.55 7.62
C LEU A 97 0.26 16.67 8.85
N ASN A 98 -0.79 16.01 9.30
CA ASN A 98 -0.74 15.03 10.39
C ASN A 98 -2.05 14.23 10.39
N ILE A 99 -2.29 13.52 11.48
CA ILE A 99 -3.49 12.70 11.69
C ILE A 99 -4.82 13.48 11.65
N SER A 100 -4.81 14.80 11.72
CA SER A 100 -6.02 15.64 11.85
C SER A 100 -6.03 16.86 10.93
N SER A 101 -5.05 17.08 10.07
CA SER A 101 -4.98 18.30 9.26
C SER A 101 -4.30 18.13 7.90
N ALA A 102 -4.60 19.05 6.99
CA ALA A 102 -4.00 19.17 5.67
C ALA A 102 -3.73 20.65 5.34
N ILE A 103 -2.69 20.93 4.55
CA ILE A 103 -2.35 22.27 4.08
C ILE A 103 -2.75 22.42 2.62
N VAL A 104 -3.34 23.55 2.29
CA VAL A 104 -3.65 23.95 0.92
C VAL A 104 -2.60 24.95 0.47
N THR A 105 -2.00 24.71 -0.69
CA THR A 105 -1.01 25.61 -1.29
C THR A 105 -1.43 26.01 -2.70
N ASN A 106 -0.95 27.15 -3.20
CA ASN A 106 -1.07 27.48 -4.62
C ASN A 106 -0.10 26.63 -5.49
N PHE A 107 -0.04 26.92 -6.79
CA PHE A 107 0.84 26.22 -7.73
C PHE A 107 2.33 26.41 -7.45
N ASP A 108 2.70 27.58 -6.93
CA ASP A 108 4.06 27.94 -6.46
C ASP A 108 4.38 27.34 -5.08
N ASN A 109 3.49 26.49 -4.57
CA ASN A 109 3.49 25.91 -3.24
C ASN A 109 3.54 26.94 -2.09
N ILE A 110 3.03 28.15 -2.29
CA ILE A 110 2.83 29.11 -1.20
C ILE A 110 1.61 28.64 -0.38
N PRO A 111 1.74 28.49 0.95
CA PRO A 111 0.62 28.14 1.82
C PRO A 111 -0.53 29.14 1.72
N LEU A 112 -1.76 28.64 1.57
CA LEU A 112 -2.99 29.44 1.51
C LEU A 112 -3.85 29.25 2.75
N SER A 113 -4.03 28.00 3.18
CA SER A 113 -4.87 27.68 4.34
C SER A 113 -4.53 26.32 4.93
N ILE A 114 -5.04 26.08 6.14
CA ILE A 114 -5.05 24.79 6.82
C ILE A 114 -6.48 24.32 6.89
N ILE A 115 -6.69 23.05 6.55
CA ILE A 115 -7.91 22.32 6.81
C ILE A 115 -7.63 21.47 8.06
N SER A 116 -8.25 21.81 9.18
CA SER A 116 -8.18 21.04 10.43
C SER A 116 -9.47 20.26 10.62
N SER A 117 -9.34 19.07 11.17
CA SER A 117 -10.44 18.14 11.36
C SER A 117 -10.42 17.58 12.79
N SER A 118 -11.50 17.85 13.52
CA SER A 118 -11.68 17.38 14.89
C SER A 118 -12.99 16.61 15.04
N ILE A 119 -13.05 15.73 16.04
CA ILE A 119 -14.25 14.96 16.35
C ILE A 119 -15.35 15.88 16.92
N ASP A 120 -14.99 16.97 17.59
CA ASP A 120 -15.96 17.83 18.27
C ASP A 120 -16.47 18.99 17.40
N ARG A 121 -15.65 19.49 16.47
CA ARG A 121 -15.96 20.70 15.68
C ARG A 121 -16.11 20.46 14.18
N GLY A 122 -15.91 19.23 13.70
CA GLY A 122 -15.96 18.93 12.27
C GLY A 122 -14.72 19.46 11.53
N LEU A 123 -14.94 20.00 10.32
CA LEU A 123 -13.90 20.66 9.52
C LEU A 123 -13.83 22.16 9.80
N GLU A 124 -12.63 22.67 9.98
CA GLU A 124 -12.32 24.09 10.07
C GLU A 124 -11.29 24.46 9.00
N VAL A 125 -11.53 25.57 8.27
CA VAL A 125 -10.58 26.10 7.29
C VAL A 125 -10.09 27.45 7.79
N LYS A 126 -8.77 27.57 7.97
CA LYS A 126 -8.13 28.80 8.45
C LYS A 126 -7.14 29.31 7.40
N PRO A 127 -7.25 30.56 6.93
CA PRO A 127 -6.25 31.15 6.04
C PRO A 127 -4.90 31.26 6.77
N ILE A 128 -3.81 31.09 6.02
CA ILE A 128 -2.45 31.32 6.51
C ILE A 128 -1.99 32.68 5.99
N ASP A 129 -1.82 33.63 6.89
CA ASP A 129 -1.27 34.94 6.57
C ASP A 129 0.24 34.97 6.86
N GLY A 130 1.00 35.69 6.02
CA GLY A 130 2.41 36.04 6.32
C GLY A 130 3.48 35.05 5.85
N ILE A 131 3.13 33.92 5.23
CA ILE A 131 4.11 33.04 4.56
C ILE A 131 4.10 33.31 3.06
N ALA A 132 5.04 34.12 2.58
CA ALA A 132 5.17 34.45 1.16
C ALA A 132 6.12 33.51 0.37
N THR A 133 6.71 32.53 1.06
CA THR A 133 7.71 31.61 0.50
C THR A 133 7.09 30.26 0.16
N GLY A 134 7.45 29.69 -1.00
CA GLY A 134 7.03 28.35 -1.38
C GLY A 134 7.57 27.26 -0.45
N VAL A 135 6.74 26.27 -0.13
CA VAL A 135 7.07 25.12 0.72
C VAL A 135 6.89 23.81 -0.04
N ASP A 136 7.85 22.89 0.05
CA ASP A 136 7.65 21.53 -0.44
C ASP A 136 7.47 20.58 0.75
N VAL A 137 6.35 19.87 0.76
CA VAL A 137 5.93 19.01 1.87
C VAL A 137 6.29 17.56 1.54
N TYR A 138 7.01 16.93 2.47
CA TYR A 138 7.40 15.52 2.43
C TYR A 138 6.80 14.81 3.65
N PRO A 139 5.63 14.16 3.48
CA PRO A 139 5.04 13.35 4.55
C PRO A 139 5.90 12.13 4.88
N ILE A 140 6.32 11.97 6.13
CA ILE A 140 7.12 10.83 6.61
C ILE A 140 6.40 10.18 7.80
N GLY A 141 5.71 9.07 7.54
CA GLY A 141 4.86 8.42 8.53
C GLY A 141 3.75 9.34 9.04
N PHE A 142 3.79 9.70 10.33
CA PHE A 142 2.87 10.64 10.98
C PHE A 142 3.43 12.06 11.12
N GLU A 143 4.70 12.24 10.80
CA GLU A 143 5.41 13.51 10.98
C GLU A 143 5.70 14.12 9.62
N ASN A 144 5.14 15.29 9.36
CA ASN A 144 5.35 15.92 8.06
C ASN A 144 6.53 16.87 8.14
N ARG A 145 7.51 16.59 7.29
CA ARG A 145 8.67 17.44 7.09
C ARG A 145 8.38 18.40 5.96
N VAL A 146 8.72 19.65 6.19
CA VAL A 146 8.50 20.73 5.24
C VAL A 146 9.83 21.38 4.96
N VAL A 147 10.09 21.57 3.67
CA VAL A 147 11.34 22.15 3.18
C VAL A 147 10.99 23.44 2.48
N PHE A 148 11.61 24.53 2.90
CA PHE A 148 11.46 25.81 2.23
C PHE A 148 12.40 25.81 1.03
N LEU A 149 11.83 25.94 -0.17
CA LEU A 149 12.57 26.05 -1.42
C LEU A 149 12.61 27.51 -1.87
N ASP A 150 12.99 28.42 -0.97
CA ASP A 150 13.27 29.80 -1.37
C ASP A 150 14.79 29.95 -1.53
N GLY A 151 15.22 30.37 -2.72
CA GLY A 151 16.60 30.31 -3.23
C GLY A 151 17.65 31.12 -2.43
N ASN A 152 17.26 31.74 -1.31
CA ASN A 152 18.12 32.51 -0.41
C ASN A 152 18.02 32.09 1.07
N ARG A 153 17.27 31.03 1.42
CA ARG A 153 17.23 30.52 2.80
C ARG A 153 18.12 29.30 2.93
N ASN A 154 19.07 29.39 3.86
CA ASN A 154 19.94 28.33 4.35
C ASN A 154 19.25 26.95 4.24
N GLN A 155 19.96 25.99 3.64
CA GLN A 155 19.52 24.63 3.32
C GLN A 155 19.08 23.87 4.59
N LYS A 156 17.87 24.16 5.05
CA LYS A 156 17.30 23.67 6.31
C LYS A 156 16.01 22.93 6.04
N ILE A 157 15.87 21.78 6.68
CA ILE A 157 14.64 21.00 6.72
C ILE A 157 13.95 21.34 8.03
N TYR A 158 12.66 21.64 7.96
CA TYR A 158 11.84 21.93 9.13
C TYR A 158 10.85 20.79 9.34
N LYS A 159 10.59 20.47 10.61
CA LYS A 159 9.43 19.70 11.01
C LYS A 159 8.28 20.66 11.23
N MET A 160 7.17 20.40 10.56
CA MET A 160 5.99 21.23 10.73
C MET A 160 5.10 20.62 11.82
N VAL A 161 4.73 21.45 12.81
CA VAL A 161 3.89 21.07 13.92
C VAL A 161 2.63 21.91 13.89
N VAL A 162 1.47 21.27 13.94
CA VAL A 162 0.19 21.95 14.07
C VAL A 162 -0.20 21.94 15.54
N LYS A 163 -0.28 23.11 16.17
CA LYS A 163 -0.78 23.31 17.53
C LYS A 163 -2.15 23.95 17.46
N ASP A 164 -3.18 23.19 17.80
CA ASP A 164 -4.60 23.56 17.63
C ASP A 164 -4.94 23.95 16.19
N THR A 165 -4.72 25.22 15.84
CA THR A 165 -4.98 25.78 14.50
C THR A 165 -3.80 26.60 13.94
N ASP A 166 -2.67 26.63 14.63
CA ASP A 166 -1.47 27.36 14.22
C ASP A 166 -0.38 26.41 13.75
N ILE A 167 0.39 26.84 12.74
CA ILE A 167 1.57 26.13 12.26
C ILE A 167 2.82 26.69 12.93
N GLU A 168 3.56 25.81 13.57
CA GLU A 168 4.92 26.06 14.01
C GLU A 168 5.90 25.27 13.14
N PHE A 169 6.99 25.91 12.73
CA PHE A 169 8.09 25.27 12.02
C PHE A 169 9.27 25.11 12.96
N ILE A 170 9.58 23.87 13.32
CA ILE A 170 10.73 23.54 14.17
C ILE A 170 11.86 23.11 13.24
N GLU A 171 13.04 23.73 13.36
CA GLU A 171 14.21 23.30 12.59
C GLU A 171 14.53 21.83 12.92
N HIS A 172 14.59 20.98 11.89
CA HIS A 172 14.84 19.56 12.03
C HIS A 172 16.31 19.23 11.77
N CYS A 173 16.82 19.62 10.61
CA CYS A 173 18.23 19.45 10.27
C CYS A 173 18.72 20.54 9.32
N TYR A 174 20.02 20.80 9.42
CA TYR A 174 20.77 21.59 8.44
C TYR A 174 21.42 20.64 7.43
N CYS A 175 21.49 21.07 6.17
CA CYS A 175 22.10 20.38 5.05
C CYS A 175 23.18 21.30 4.45
N ASP A 176 24.33 20.77 4.06
CA ASP A 176 25.36 21.51 3.29
C ASP A 176 25.05 21.58 1.80
N SER A 177 24.21 20.66 1.31
CA SER A 177 23.50 20.82 0.05
C SER A 177 22.21 20.02 0.04
N LEU A 178 21.24 20.52 -0.74
CA LEU A 178 19.95 19.88 -0.97
C LEU A 178 19.78 19.57 -2.46
N SER A 179 19.32 18.36 -2.76
CA SER A 179 18.90 17.96 -4.10
C SER A 179 17.47 17.45 -4.06
N ALA A 180 16.55 18.14 -4.72
CA ALA A 180 15.16 17.72 -4.83
C ALA A 180 14.96 17.00 -6.17
N LEU A 181 14.35 15.82 -6.11
CA LEU A 181 14.07 14.95 -7.25
C LEU A 181 12.57 14.71 -7.32
N ARG A 182 12.02 14.67 -8.53
CA ARG A 182 10.60 14.38 -8.75
C ARG A 182 10.44 13.41 -9.91
N HIS A 183 9.71 12.32 -9.67
CA HIS A 183 9.37 11.35 -10.70
C HIS A 183 7.91 10.90 -10.53
N ASN A 184 7.07 11.20 -11.52
CA ASN A 184 5.61 11.03 -11.43
C ASN A 184 5.05 11.74 -10.19
N HIS A 185 4.40 11.00 -9.29
CA HIS A 185 3.88 11.50 -8.01
C HIS A 185 4.86 11.30 -6.84
N TYR A 186 5.99 10.63 -7.07
CA TYR A 186 7.03 10.48 -6.06
C TYR A 186 7.96 11.70 -6.05
N LYS A 187 8.34 12.12 -4.85
CA LYS A 187 9.31 13.16 -4.59
C LYS A 187 10.40 12.59 -3.71
N ALA A 188 11.66 12.93 -3.96
CA ALA A 188 12.74 12.69 -3.03
C ALA A 188 13.50 13.96 -2.72
N LEU A 189 13.97 14.09 -1.50
CA LEU A 189 14.89 15.14 -1.08
C LEU A 189 16.13 14.49 -0.50
N VAL A 190 17.29 14.84 -1.06
CA VAL A 190 18.59 14.38 -0.61
C VAL A 190 19.26 15.53 0.12
N CYS A 191 19.59 15.30 1.38
CA CYS A 191 20.32 16.22 2.24
C CYS A 191 21.75 15.69 2.44
N PHE A 192 22.73 16.42 1.92
CA PHE A 192 24.13 16.10 2.09
C PHE A 192 24.71 16.90 3.25
N ASN A 193 25.44 16.22 4.14
CA ASN A 193 26.14 16.84 5.25
C ASN A 193 27.61 16.40 5.26
N SER A 194 28.51 17.37 5.33
CA SER A 194 29.98 17.23 5.34
C SER A 194 30.50 16.45 6.54
N ASN A 195 29.73 16.37 7.63
CA ASN A 195 30.10 15.70 8.88
C ASN A 195 29.29 14.42 9.22
N THR A 196 28.25 14.07 8.45
CA THR A 196 27.46 12.83 8.62
C THR A 196 27.25 12.07 7.30
N GLU A 197 26.60 10.91 7.32
CA GLU A 197 26.02 10.28 6.12
C GLU A 197 25.00 11.25 5.45
N ALA A 198 24.77 11.09 4.15
CA ALA A 198 23.69 11.81 3.48
C ALA A 198 22.35 11.21 3.94
N SER A 199 21.27 11.99 3.93
CA SER A 199 19.93 11.47 4.22
C SER A 199 19.01 11.68 3.03
N VAL A 200 18.19 10.68 2.72
CA VAL A 200 17.20 10.76 1.66
C VAL A 200 15.81 10.62 2.27
N LEU A 201 14.97 11.59 1.96
CA LEU A 201 13.54 11.58 2.24
C LEU A 201 12.82 11.23 0.96
N ILE A 202 12.22 10.04 0.86
CA ILE A 202 11.38 9.67 -0.27
C ILE A 202 9.93 9.70 0.19
N SER A 203 9.09 10.44 -0.53
CA SER A 203 7.66 10.48 -0.30
C SER A 203 6.90 10.26 -1.60
N ASP A 204 5.73 9.65 -1.48
CA ASP A 204 4.79 9.52 -2.57
C ASP A 204 3.71 10.62 -2.58
N GLY A 205 3.84 11.60 -1.66
CA GLY A 205 2.89 12.68 -1.44
C GLY A 205 1.93 12.46 -0.26
N LEU A 206 1.84 11.26 0.30
CA LEU A 206 1.05 10.92 1.49
C LEU A 206 1.85 10.15 2.54
N TYR A 207 2.70 9.23 2.08
CA TYR A 207 3.60 8.43 2.90
C TYR A 207 5.03 8.60 2.41
N GLY A 208 5.98 8.35 3.29
CA GLY A 208 7.38 8.45 2.96
C GLY A 208 8.27 7.81 4.00
N ILE A 209 9.52 7.64 3.62
CA ILE A 209 10.57 6.99 4.39
C ILE A 209 11.80 7.90 4.36
N GLU A 210 12.46 8.02 5.52
CA GLU A 210 13.79 8.58 5.63
C GLU A 210 14.81 7.46 5.77
N PHE A 211 15.95 7.60 5.10
CA PHE A 211 17.06 6.69 5.27
C PHE A 211 18.42 7.35 5.08
N PRO A 212 19.46 6.86 5.77
CA PRO A 212 20.83 7.25 5.51
C PRO A 212 21.28 6.72 4.14
N LEU A 213 22.18 7.44 3.49
CA LEU A 213 22.78 7.13 2.22
C LEU A 213 24.29 7.35 2.31
N ASP A 214 25.06 6.41 1.79
CA ASP A 214 26.51 6.53 1.72
C ASP A 214 26.91 7.74 0.85
N ARG A 215 27.98 8.42 1.27
CA ARG A 215 28.39 9.72 0.72
C ARG A 215 28.76 9.69 -0.77
N ASP A 216 29.17 8.55 -1.28
CA ASP A 216 29.70 8.43 -2.64
C ASP A 216 28.61 8.22 -3.70
N ILE A 217 27.34 8.19 -3.28
CA ILE A 217 26.21 7.95 -4.18
C ILE A 217 25.83 9.24 -4.90
N SER A 218 26.24 9.35 -6.17
CA SER A 218 25.81 10.42 -7.06
C SER A 218 24.39 10.15 -7.58
N ILE A 219 23.42 10.98 -7.21
CA ILE A 219 22.04 10.86 -7.69
C ILE A 219 21.83 11.79 -8.89
N SER A 220 21.61 11.20 -10.05
CA SER A 220 21.29 11.94 -11.28
C SER A 220 19.93 12.63 -11.16
N SER A 221 19.76 13.79 -11.81
CA SER A 221 18.47 14.45 -11.96
C SER A 221 17.41 13.57 -12.65
N ASN A 222 17.84 12.54 -13.39
CA ASN A 222 16.97 11.57 -14.06
C ASN A 222 16.71 10.30 -13.24
N ALA A 223 17.07 10.30 -11.96
CA ALA A 223 16.84 9.15 -11.09
C ALA A 223 15.34 8.81 -11.00
N ILE A 224 15.03 7.52 -11.03
CA ILE A 224 13.66 7.02 -10.94
C ILE A 224 13.40 6.56 -9.51
N LEU A 225 12.30 7.03 -8.93
CA LEU A 225 11.95 6.80 -7.53
C LEU A 225 10.70 5.95 -7.44
N TYR A 226 10.76 4.92 -6.60
CA TYR A 226 9.61 4.06 -6.31
C TYR A 226 9.52 3.77 -4.82
N LEU A 227 8.31 3.84 -4.28
CA LEU A 227 7.97 3.33 -2.96
C LEU A 227 7.04 2.13 -3.13
N TYR A 228 7.52 0.97 -2.73
CA TYR A 228 6.80 -0.30 -2.74
C TYR A 228 6.38 -0.70 -1.33
N SER A 229 5.83 -1.90 -1.16
CA SER A 229 5.15 -2.33 0.07
C SER A 229 5.98 -2.06 1.33
N ASN A 230 7.26 -2.42 1.36
CA ASN A 230 8.12 -2.23 2.53
C ASN A 230 9.54 -1.76 2.18
N ILE A 231 9.72 -1.26 0.96
CA ILE A 231 11.00 -0.81 0.43
C ILE A 231 10.84 0.45 -0.41
N ALA A 232 11.88 1.27 -0.44
CA ALA A 232 12.06 2.35 -1.40
C ALA A 232 13.19 1.98 -2.37
N TYR A 233 13.05 2.36 -3.63
CA TYR A 233 14.05 2.12 -4.67
C TYR A 233 14.37 3.43 -5.38
N ILE A 234 15.66 3.73 -5.48
CA ILE A 234 16.22 4.82 -6.28
C ILE A 234 17.03 4.19 -7.41
N GLU A 235 16.59 4.37 -8.65
CA GLU A 235 17.36 4.01 -9.83
C GLU A 235 18.40 5.09 -10.11
N LEU A 236 19.68 4.72 -10.14
CA LEU A 236 20.81 5.62 -10.41
C LEU A 236 21.40 5.38 -11.80
N SER A 237 22.41 6.17 -12.15
CA SER A 237 23.05 6.21 -13.47
C SER A 237 23.87 4.97 -13.83
N ASN A 238 24.23 4.09 -12.88
CA ASN A 238 24.91 2.80 -13.15
C ASN A 238 24.46 1.66 -12.22
N ASN A 239 23.80 1.98 -11.11
CA ASN A 239 23.31 1.08 -10.07
C ASN A 239 21.87 1.51 -9.66
N GLY A 240 21.31 0.89 -8.64
CA GLY A 240 20.15 1.38 -7.92
C GLY A 240 20.29 1.10 -6.43
N VAL A 241 19.67 1.92 -5.60
CA VAL A 241 19.72 1.79 -4.14
C VAL A 241 18.37 1.33 -3.66
N ILE A 242 18.34 0.23 -2.93
CA ILE A 242 17.15 -0.23 -2.22
C ILE A 242 17.32 0.15 -0.77
N ALA A 243 16.39 0.95 -0.26
CA ALA A 243 16.28 1.27 1.15
C ALA A 243 15.09 0.52 1.75
N TYR A 244 15.27 -0.03 2.94
CA TYR A 244 14.22 -0.78 3.61
C TYR A 244 14.31 -0.69 5.13
N TYR A 245 13.16 -0.81 5.79
CA TYR A 245 13.07 -0.80 7.23
C TYR A 245 12.92 -2.24 7.75
N LYS A 246 13.81 -2.66 8.65
CA LYS A 246 13.76 -3.98 9.28
C LYS A 246 14.28 -3.89 10.70
N ASN A 247 13.54 -4.46 11.66
CA ASN A 247 13.94 -4.53 13.07
C ASN A 247 14.22 -3.16 13.70
N GLY A 248 13.47 -2.13 13.32
CA GLY A 248 13.67 -0.78 13.86
C GLY A 248 14.76 0.05 13.17
N LEU A 249 15.51 -0.54 12.23
CA LEU A 249 16.63 0.10 11.55
C LEU A 249 16.32 0.27 10.06
N CYS A 250 16.75 1.40 9.50
CA CYS A 250 16.75 1.57 8.07
C CYS A 250 18.08 1.09 7.49
N ASN A 251 18.02 0.23 6.50
CA ASN A 251 19.17 -0.34 5.83
C ASN A 251 19.13 0.05 4.35
N THR A 252 20.29 0.11 3.72
CA THR A 252 20.46 0.35 2.29
C THR A 252 21.29 -0.76 1.66
N ILE A 253 20.97 -1.09 0.41
CA ILE A 253 21.76 -2.01 -0.40
C ILE A 253 21.90 -1.38 -1.78
N GLU A 254 23.14 -1.30 -2.25
CA GLU A 254 23.41 -1.01 -3.65
C GLU A 254 23.20 -2.27 -4.49
N PHE A 255 22.50 -2.09 -5.60
CA PHE A 255 22.08 -3.18 -6.47
C PHE A 255 22.38 -2.84 -7.92
N ASN A 256 22.80 -3.84 -8.71
CA ASN A 256 23.01 -3.64 -10.14
C ASN A 256 21.66 -3.52 -10.86
N ARG A 257 21.53 -2.51 -11.73
CA ARG A 257 20.31 -1.94 -12.38
C ARG A 257 19.19 -2.85 -12.89
N HIS A 258 19.34 -4.16 -12.89
CA HIS A 258 18.42 -5.04 -13.58
C HIS A 258 17.17 -5.38 -12.77
N LEU A 259 17.12 -5.20 -11.46
CA LEU A 259 15.95 -5.58 -10.63
C LEU A 259 15.10 -4.36 -10.24
N LYS A 260 13.90 -4.27 -10.78
CA LYS A 260 12.83 -3.38 -10.29
C LYS A 260 12.10 -4.08 -9.14
N PRO A 261 12.30 -3.69 -7.88
CA PRO A 261 11.85 -4.51 -6.76
C PRO A 261 10.34 -4.33 -6.51
N LEU A 262 9.72 -5.28 -5.82
CA LEU A 262 8.29 -5.31 -5.48
C LEU A 262 8.07 -5.39 -3.97
N ALA A 263 8.89 -6.17 -3.27
CA ALA A 263 8.85 -6.31 -1.82
C ALA A 263 10.16 -6.90 -1.29
N LEU A 264 10.51 -6.54 -0.05
CA LEU A 264 11.46 -7.28 0.78
C LEU A 264 10.70 -8.38 1.52
N LEU A 265 11.26 -9.58 1.53
CA LEU A 265 10.70 -10.75 2.19
C LEU A 265 11.30 -10.96 3.58
N SER A 266 10.66 -11.78 4.40
CA SER A 266 11.08 -12.04 5.78
C SER A 266 12.46 -12.72 5.85
N ASN A 267 12.74 -13.59 4.87
CA ASN A 267 14.02 -14.30 4.68
C ASN A 267 15.15 -13.42 4.09
N ASN A 268 15.03 -12.10 4.16
CA ASN A 268 16.03 -11.17 3.63
C ASN A 268 16.27 -11.29 2.11
N SER A 269 15.26 -11.75 1.36
CA SER A 269 15.30 -11.71 -0.11
C SER A 269 14.43 -10.59 -0.67
N ILE A 270 14.73 -10.16 -1.88
CA ILE A 270 13.98 -9.13 -2.61
C ILE A 270 13.30 -9.81 -3.79
N LEU A 271 11.98 -9.72 -3.86
CA LEU A 271 11.23 -10.11 -5.05
C LEU A 271 11.11 -8.89 -5.96
N GLY A 272 11.39 -9.05 -7.25
CA GLY A 272 11.30 -7.97 -8.23
C GLY A 272 11.17 -8.47 -9.66
N PHE A 273 11.09 -7.54 -10.60
CA PHE A 273 11.18 -7.85 -12.02
C PHE A 273 12.57 -7.49 -12.55
N ALA A 274 13.24 -8.47 -13.15
CA ALA A 274 14.42 -8.22 -13.95
C ALA A 274 14.16 -8.47 -15.43
N LYS A 275 14.10 -7.39 -16.21
CA LYS A 275 13.65 -7.42 -17.62
C LYS A 275 12.26 -8.08 -17.72
N ASN A 276 12.18 -9.27 -18.32
CA ASN A 276 10.97 -10.07 -18.51
C ASN A 276 10.94 -11.30 -17.58
N PHE A 277 11.60 -11.21 -16.42
CA PHE A 277 11.64 -12.28 -15.44
C PHE A 277 11.15 -11.76 -14.10
N LEU A 278 10.28 -12.55 -13.45
CA LEU A 278 10.08 -12.40 -12.02
C LEU A 278 11.30 -13.05 -11.35
N THR A 279 12.02 -12.27 -10.55
CA THR A 279 13.32 -12.63 -9.99
C THR A 279 13.29 -12.48 -8.48
N LEU A 280 13.86 -13.47 -7.80
CA LEU A 280 14.17 -13.42 -6.38
C LEU A 280 15.67 -13.17 -6.21
N TYR A 281 16.04 -12.19 -5.40
CA TYR A 281 17.43 -11.93 -5.04
C TYR A 281 17.62 -12.16 -3.55
N SER A 282 18.50 -13.08 -3.17
CA SER A 282 18.92 -13.27 -1.78
C SER A 282 19.98 -12.23 -1.44
N ILE A 283 19.71 -11.40 -0.43
CA ILE A 283 20.69 -10.40 0.06
C ILE A 283 21.86 -11.13 0.71
N ASP A 284 21.58 -12.15 1.53
CA ASP A 284 22.60 -12.83 2.34
C ASP A 284 23.58 -13.64 1.49
N GLU A 285 23.10 -14.23 0.39
CA GLU A 285 23.91 -15.02 -0.55
C GLU A 285 24.41 -14.22 -1.76
N GLU A 286 23.97 -12.96 -1.89
CA GLU A 286 24.18 -12.11 -3.07
C GLU A 286 23.83 -12.80 -4.40
N ARG A 287 22.75 -13.59 -4.39
CA ARG A 287 22.41 -14.51 -5.49
C ARG A 287 21.03 -14.26 -6.07
N GLU A 288 20.93 -14.26 -7.40
CA GLU A 288 19.68 -14.15 -8.14
C GLU A 288 19.12 -15.51 -8.58
N PHE A 289 17.80 -15.64 -8.50
CA PHE A 289 17.01 -16.77 -8.98
C PHE A 289 15.89 -16.27 -9.89
N SER A 290 15.89 -16.69 -11.16
CA SER A 290 14.78 -16.41 -12.08
C SER A 290 13.64 -17.39 -11.82
N LEU A 291 12.49 -16.89 -11.37
CA LEU A 291 11.34 -17.73 -11.00
C LEU A 291 10.51 -18.11 -12.23
N ILE A 292 10.21 -17.12 -13.08
CA ILE A 292 9.45 -17.33 -14.31
C ILE A 292 9.79 -16.26 -15.35
N SER A 293 9.79 -16.65 -16.63
CA SER A 293 9.80 -15.71 -17.74
C SER A 293 8.38 -15.31 -18.09
N THR A 294 8.09 -14.02 -18.00
CA THR A 294 6.80 -13.45 -18.36
C THR A 294 6.99 -12.02 -18.85
N ARG A 295 6.25 -11.64 -19.90
CA ARG A 295 6.27 -10.25 -20.34
C ARG A 295 5.38 -9.44 -19.43
N LEU A 296 5.84 -8.25 -19.01
CA LEU A 296 5.06 -7.37 -18.12
C LEU A 296 3.67 -7.04 -18.68
N GLU A 297 3.52 -7.01 -20.00
CA GLU A 297 2.23 -6.78 -20.70
C GLU A 297 1.19 -7.90 -20.45
N ASP A 298 1.63 -9.11 -20.14
CA ASP A 298 0.77 -10.26 -19.85
C ASP A 298 0.34 -10.32 -18.38
N VAL A 299 0.91 -9.47 -17.52
CA VAL A 299 0.69 -9.48 -16.06
C VAL A 299 -0.44 -8.53 -15.69
N TYR A 300 -1.50 -9.07 -15.07
CA TYR A 300 -2.66 -8.30 -14.63
C TYR A 300 -2.60 -7.89 -13.16
N ASN A 301 -1.94 -8.70 -12.32
CA ASN A 301 -1.80 -8.43 -10.91
C ASN A 301 -0.58 -9.17 -10.34
N VAL A 302 0.09 -8.54 -9.38
CA VAL A 302 1.08 -9.19 -8.52
C VAL A 302 0.66 -8.96 -7.07
N SER A 303 0.59 -10.03 -6.30
CA SER A 303 0.35 -9.96 -4.85
C SER A 303 1.49 -10.66 -4.15
N VAL A 304 2.03 -10.04 -3.11
CA VAL A 304 3.14 -10.60 -2.32
C VAL A 304 2.72 -10.64 -0.86
N ASP A 305 2.93 -11.77 -0.20
CA ASP A 305 2.97 -11.83 1.26
C ASP A 305 4.44 -11.92 1.70
N PRO A 306 5.05 -10.79 2.12
CA PRO A 306 6.45 -10.79 2.53
C PRO A 306 6.70 -11.49 3.86
N HIS A 307 5.67 -11.74 4.69
CA HIS A 307 5.82 -12.42 5.97
C HIS A 307 5.86 -13.94 5.81
N ARG A 308 5.10 -14.46 4.83
CA ARG A 308 5.03 -15.88 4.50
C ARG A 308 5.96 -16.27 3.34
N ASN A 309 6.69 -15.30 2.79
CA ASN A 309 7.54 -15.46 1.59
C ASN A 309 6.78 -16.08 0.41
N LEU A 310 5.55 -15.63 0.20
CA LEU A 310 4.69 -16.11 -0.90
C LEU A 310 4.45 -14.99 -1.91
N ALA A 311 4.33 -15.38 -3.17
CA ALA A 311 3.90 -14.47 -4.22
C ALA A 311 2.85 -15.12 -5.13
N LEU A 312 2.00 -14.27 -5.69
CA LEU A 312 1.00 -14.65 -6.66
C LEU A 312 1.11 -13.71 -7.86
N LEU A 313 1.18 -14.31 -9.04
CA LEU A 313 1.20 -13.60 -10.32
C LEU A 313 -0.03 -13.99 -11.15
N SER A 314 -0.90 -13.02 -11.46
CA SER A 314 -2.05 -13.21 -12.34
C SER A 314 -1.70 -12.81 -13.78
N THR A 315 -1.92 -13.71 -14.73
CA THR A 315 -1.55 -13.53 -16.15
C THR A 315 -2.69 -13.89 -17.10
N SER A 316 -2.48 -13.66 -18.40
CA SER A 316 -3.36 -14.14 -19.48
C SER A 316 -3.52 -15.68 -19.53
N LYS A 317 -2.55 -16.44 -19.01
CA LYS A 317 -2.56 -17.92 -19.01
C LYS A 317 -3.21 -18.53 -17.76
N GLY A 318 -3.29 -17.76 -16.68
CA GLY A 318 -3.70 -18.27 -15.38
C GLY A 318 -2.99 -17.56 -14.23
N ILE A 319 -3.02 -18.21 -13.07
CA ILE A 319 -2.45 -17.71 -11.83
C ILE A 319 -1.28 -18.60 -11.42
N TYR A 320 -0.14 -17.97 -11.14
CA TYR A 320 1.02 -18.64 -10.56
C TYR A 320 1.09 -18.32 -9.09
N ILE A 321 1.31 -19.33 -8.26
CA ILE A 321 1.56 -19.20 -6.81
C ILE A 321 2.97 -19.72 -6.56
N PHE A 322 3.80 -18.87 -5.96
CA PHE A 322 5.20 -19.13 -5.68
C PHE A 322 5.42 -19.31 -4.18
N ASP A 323 6.06 -20.41 -3.83
CA ASP A 323 6.77 -20.58 -2.56
C ASP A 323 8.21 -20.11 -2.77
N LEU A 324 8.56 -18.96 -2.19
CA LEU A 324 9.84 -18.31 -2.41
C LEU A 324 10.94 -18.87 -1.50
N ASP A 325 10.59 -19.61 -0.44
CA ASP A 325 11.57 -20.30 0.40
C ASP A 325 12.05 -21.58 -0.28
N ASN A 326 11.15 -22.31 -0.93
CA ASN A 326 11.48 -23.56 -1.63
C ASN A 326 11.73 -23.39 -3.14
N LEU A 327 11.63 -22.17 -3.67
CA LEU A 327 11.77 -21.86 -5.11
C LEU A 327 10.89 -22.75 -5.99
N SER A 328 9.65 -22.98 -5.54
CA SER A 328 8.68 -23.82 -6.25
C SER A 328 7.43 -23.02 -6.61
N PHE A 329 6.70 -23.47 -7.62
CA PHE A 329 5.44 -22.85 -7.97
C PHE A 329 4.42 -23.82 -8.52
N VAL A 330 3.16 -23.40 -8.42
CA VAL A 330 2.01 -24.04 -9.08
C VAL A 330 1.34 -23.03 -10.00
N MET A 331 0.88 -23.52 -11.14
CA MET A 331 0.06 -22.76 -12.08
C MET A 331 -1.37 -23.29 -12.08
N ILE A 332 -2.33 -22.39 -11.87
CA ILE A 332 -3.76 -22.63 -12.00
C ILE A 332 -4.19 -22.06 -13.36
N PRO A 333 -4.49 -22.92 -14.35
CA PRO A 333 -4.90 -22.47 -15.67
C PRO A 333 -6.22 -21.69 -15.58
N SER A 334 -6.32 -20.61 -16.36
CA SER A 334 -7.58 -19.89 -16.51
C SER A 334 -7.69 -19.33 -17.91
N SER A 335 -8.83 -19.60 -18.55
CA SER A 335 -9.19 -19.02 -19.85
C SER A 335 -9.82 -17.63 -19.74
N ARG A 336 -10.07 -17.16 -18.52
CA ARG A 336 -10.62 -15.83 -18.23
C ARG A 336 -9.65 -15.06 -17.36
N ARG A 337 -9.69 -13.72 -17.45
CA ARG A 337 -8.96 -12.83 -16.56
C ARG A 337 -9.42 -13.06 -15.11
N VAL A 338 -8.45 -13.35 -14.24
CA VAL A 338 -8.64 -13.52 -12.80
C VAL A 338 -7.67 -12.60 -12.09
N LEU A 339 -8.12 -11.96 -11.01
CA LEU A 339 -7.22 -11.23 -10.11
C LEU A 339 -7.04 -12.08 -8.85
N GLY A 340 -5.81 -12.52 -8.58
CA GLY A 340 -5.49 -13.25 -7.37
C GLY A 340 -4.73 -12.41 -6.36
N TYR A 341 -4.97 -12.66 -5.08
CA TYR A 341 -4.32 -12.04 -3.93
C TYR A 341 -3.88 -13.12 -2.95
N ILE A 342 -2.72 -12.97 -2.33
CA ILE A 342 -2.17 -13.97 -1.39
C ILE A 342 -1.85 -13.31 -0.06
N SER A 343 -2.27 -13.93 1.04
CA SER A 343 -2.00 -13.47 2.39
C SER A 343 -2.05 -14.62 3.40
N GLY A 344 -1.01 -14.77 4.21
CA GLY A 344 -0.84 -15.89 5.11
C GLY A 344 -0.92 -17.20 4.33
N ASP A 345 -1.77 -18.08 4.82
CA ASP A 345 -1.96 -19.43 4.27
C ASP A 345 -3.13 -19.43 3.28
N TYR A 346 -3.47 -18.27 2.73
CA TYR A 346 -4.69 -18.09 1.98
C TYR A 346 -4.46 -17.34 0.68
N MET A 347 -5.28 -17.68 -0.31
CA MET A 347 -5.39 -16.96 -1.57
C MET A 347 -6.84 -16.59 -1.84
N VAL A 348 -7.05 -15.39 -2.36
CA VAL A 348 -8.34 -14.87 -2.80
C VAL A 348 -8.31 -14.65 -4.30
N LEU A 349 -9.26 -15.23 -5.02
CA LEU A 349 -9.43 -15.05 -6.45
C LEU A 349 -10.71 -14.27 -6.76
N LEU A 350 -10.59 -13.22 -7.56
CA LEU A 350 -11.72 -12.46 -8.10
C LEU A 350 -11.93 -12.83 -9.58
N ARG A 351 -13.10 -13.40 -9.90
CA ARG A 351 -13.51 -13.83 -11.24
C ARG A 351 -14.78 -13.12 -11.66
N GLY A 352 -14.66 -11.88 -12.13
CA GLY A 352 -15.83 -11.06 -12.47
C GLY A 352 -16.64 -10.74 -11.21
N ASP A 353 -17.81 -11.35 -11.06
CA ASP A 353 -18.72 -11.13 -9.94
C ASP A 353 -18.62 -12.22 -8.86
N SER A 354 -17.57 -13.03 -8.86
CA SER A 354 -17.36 -14.03 -7.80
C SER A 354 -16.03 -13.86 -7.10
N ILE A 355 -16.03 -14.15 -5.80
CA ILE A 355 -14.85 -14.31 -4.97
C ILE A 355 -14.69 -15.79 -4.59
N GLU A 356 -13.47 -16.30 -4.68
CA GLU A 356 -13.10 -17.61 -4.20
C GLU A 356 -11.96 -17.46 -3.19
N ILE A 357 -12.01 -18.18 -2.07
CA ILE A 357 -10.95 -18.22 -1.07
C ILE A 357 -10.41 -19.64 -1.00
N TYR A 358 -9.09 -19.77 -1.05
CA TYR A 358 -8.37 -21.02 -0.96
C TYR A 358 -7.44 -20.99 0.24
N PHE A 359 -7.37 -22.11 0.98
CA PHE A 359 -6.26 -22.42 1.87
C PHE A 359 -5.10 -22.95 1.02
N ILE A 360 -3.90 -22.61 1.43
CA ILE A 360 -2.65 -22.97 0.79
C ILE A 360 -1.79 -23.68 1.82
N GLU A 361 -1.61 -24.98 1.64
CA GLU A 361 -0.61 -25.74 2.38
C GLU A 361 0.66 -25.82 1.55
N MET A 362 1.76 -25.32 2.11
CA MET A 362 3.09 -25.39 1.48
C MET A 362 3.91 -26.51 2.12
N GLY A 363 4.49 -27.36 1.29
CA GLY A 363 5.39 -28.45 1.68
C GLY A 363 6.23 -28.93 0.50
N SER A 364 6.46 -30.23 0.39
CA SER A 364 7.06 -30.81 -0.84
C SER A 364 6.17 -30.65 -2.08
N SER A 365 4.88 -30.40 -1.86
CA SER A 365 3.88 -30.00 -2.84
C SER A 365 3.06 -28.83 -2.30
N ILE A 366 2.51 -28.02 -3.21
CA ILE A 366 1.54 -26.98 -2.87
C ILE A 366 0.15 -27.62 -2.96
N HIS A 367 -0.59 -27.65 -1.85
CA HIS A 367 -1.98 -28.08 -1.81
C HIS A 367 -2.89 -26.87 -1.72
N LEU A 368 -3.92 -26.85 -2.56
CA LEU A 368 -4.92 -25.79 -2.60
C LEU A 368 -6.28 -26.37 -2.24
N GLU A 369 -6.85 -25.88 -1.16
CA GLU A 369 -8.19 -26.26 -0.74
C GLU A 369 -9.13 -25.06 -0.88
N ARG A 370 -10.17 -25.18 -1.68
CA ARG A 370 -11.17 -24.12 -1.79
C ARG A 370 -12.04 -24.10 -0.55
N ILE A 371 -11.98 -23.01 0.19
CA ILE A 371 -12.77 -22.78 1.40
C ILE A 371 -14.10 -22.13 1.05
N LEU A 372 -14.07 -21.08 0.22
CA LEU A 372 -15.23 -20.24 -0.09
C LEU A 372 -15.36 -20.05 -1.60
N SER A 373 -16.60 -20.05 -2.09
CA SER A 373 -16.96 -19.50 -3.39
C SER A 373 -18.28 -18.75 -3.27
N SER A 374 -18.31 -17.50 -3.72
CA SER A 374 -19.40 -16.57 -3.43
C SER A 374 -19.59 -15.57 -4.54
N HIS A 375 -20.82 -15.11 -4.74
CA HIS A 375 -21.05 -13.87 -5.47
C HIS A 375 -20.49 -12.69 -4.68
N SER A 376 -19.83 -11.77 -5.37
CA SER A 376 -19.04 -10.72 -4.77
C SER A 376 -19.23 -9.39 -5.47
N TYR A 377 -19.53 -8.39 -4.65
CA TYR A 377 -19.42 -6.99 -5.03
C TYR A 377 -18.00 -6.47 -4.91
N ILE A 378 -16.98 -7.29 -4.64
CA ILE A 378 -15.60 -6.82 -4.54
C ILE A 378 -15.09 -6.41 -5.93
N ALA A 379 -14.50 -5.23 -6.03
CA ALA A 379 -13.91 -4.71 -7.26
C ALA A 379 -12.40 -5.01 -7.33
N ARG A 380 -11.68 -4.85 -6.22
CA ARG A 380 -10.23 -5.07 -6.12
C ARG A 380 -9.81 -5.32 -4.68
N CYS A 381 -8.71 -6.03 -4.48
CA CYS A 381 -8.11 -6.21 -3.18
C CYS A 381 -6.63 -5.85 -3.15
N SER A 382 -6.04 -5.94 -1.97
CA SER A 382 -4.60 -5.86 -1.72
C SER A 382 -4.28 -6.69 -0.47
N SER A 383 -3.16 -7.40 -0.50
CA SER A 383 -2.71 -8.15 0.68
C SER A 383 -2.12 -7.20 1.71
N ILE A 384 -2.56 -7.36 2.96
CA ILE A 384 -1.97 -6.73 4.14
C ILE A 384 -0.91 -7.66 4.77
N GLY A 385 -0.84 -8.92 4.33
CA GLY A 385 0.02 -9.93 4.92
C GLY A 385 -0.55 -10.55 6.20
N LYS A 386 0.04 -11.66 6.65
CA LYS A 386 -0.36 -12.39 7.87
C LYS A 386 -1.82 -12.84 7.87
N GLY A 387 -2.35 -13.24 6.71
CA GLY A 387 -3.72 -13.73 6.57
C GLY A 387 -4.77 -12.63 6.56
N ILE A 388 -4.41 -11.41 6.15
CA ILE A 388 -5.32 -10.27 6.11
C ILE A 388 -5.32 -9.67 4.71
N ILE A 389 -6.51 -9.47 4.17
CA ILE A 389 -6.71 -8.86 2.86
C ILE A 389 -7.65 -7.68 3.02
N THR A 390 -7.33 -6.58 2.35
CA THR A 390 -8.23 -5.44 2.25
C THR A 390 -8.77 -5.34 0.85
N CYS A 391 -10.05 -5.00 0.70
CA CYS A 391 -10.76 -4.95 -0.56
C CYS A 391 -11.58 -3.67 -0.68
N ILE A 392 -11.69 -3.13 -1.90
CA ILE A 392 -12.67 -2.12 -2.25
C ILE A 392 -13.80 -2.81 -2.99
N ASP A 393 -15.04 -2.60 -2.55
CA ASP A 393 -16.22 -3.11 -3.23
C ASP A 393 -16.76 -2.15 -4.31
N ARG A 394 -17.73 -2.60 -5.10
CA ARG A 394 -18.31 -1.88 -6.25
C ARG A 394 -19.15 -0.67 -5.86
N ILE A 395 -19.37 -0.44 -4.57
CA ILE A 395 -20.01 0.78 -4.07
C ILE A 395 -19.03 1.68 -3.31
N GLY A 396 -17.74 1.34 -3.27
CA GLY A 396 -16.67 2.17 -2.71
C GLY A 396 -16.36 1.93 -1.23
N ARG A 397 -16.90 0.87 -0.60
CA ARG A 397 -16.56 0.49 0.79
C ARG A 397 -15.21 -0.22 0.83
N ILE A 398 -14.47 -0.03 1.91
CA ILE A 398 -13.22 -0.74 2.19
C ILE A 398 -13.50 -1.86 3.20
N ALA A 399 -13.32 -3.11 2.79
CA ALA A 399 -13.47 -4.28 3.65
C ALA A 399 -12.10 -4.80 4.08
N PHE A 400 -11.89 -5.01 5.37
CA PHE A 400 -10.76 -5.76 5.92
C PHE A 400 -11.23 -7.18 6.25
N ILE A 401 -10.66 -8.17 5.59
CA ILE A 401 -10.99 -9.58 5.73
C ILE A 401 -9.84 -10.25 6.49
N ASP A 402 -10.12 -10.73 7.70
CA ASP A 402 -9.14 -11.45 8.54
C ASP A 402 -9.34 -12.96 8.40
N LEU A 403 -8.53 -13.55 7.54
CA LEU A 403 -8.59 -14.97 7.19
C LEU A 403 -8.05 -15.87 8.30
N ARG A 404 -7.30 -15.35 9.28
CA ARG A 404 -6.79 -16.14 10.43
C ARG A 404 -7.89 -16.69 11.33
N TYR A 405 -9.10 -16.15 11.24
CA TYR A 405 -10.26 -16.70 11.95
C TYR A 405 -10.80 -17.96 11.27
N ILE A 406 -10.46 -18.19 10.01
CA ILE A 406 -10.83 -19.40 9.28
C ILE A 406 -10.09 -20.60 9.88
N ASP A 407 -8.79 -20.50 10.20
CA ASP A 407 -8.04 -21.59 10.85
C ASP A 407 -8.71 -22.07 12.15
N ARG A 408 -9.00 -21.11 13.05
CA ARG A 408 -9.70 -21.40 14.32
C ARG A 408 -11.09 -21.98 14.12
N TYR A 409 -11.74 -21.69 13.00
CA TYR A 409 -13.03 -22.26 12.67
C TYR A 409 -12.90 -23.69 12.16
N ILE A 410 -11.91 -23.97 11.31
CA ILE A 410 -11.57 -25.31 10.79
C ILE A 410 -11.21 -26.25 11.95
N ASP A 411 -10.32 -25.81 12.84
CA ASP A 411 -9.88 -26.59 14.01
C ASP A 411 -11.05 -27.02 14.91
N ARG A 412 -12.08 -26.17 15.02
CA ARG A 412 -13.27 -26.42 15.84
C ARG A 412 -14.29 -27.32 15.15
N HIS A 413 -14.20 -27.51 13.83
CA HIS A 413 -15.17 -28.28 13.05
C HIS A 413 -14.50 -29.20 12.00
N PRO A 414 -13.60 -30.12 12.40
CA PRO A 414 -12.82 -30.95 11.47
C PRO A 414 -13.67 -31.90 10.59
N HIS A 415 -14.92 -32.14 10.97
CA HIS A 415 -15.83 -33.05 10.27
C HIS A 415 -16.51 -32.45 9.04
N LEU A 416 -16.53 -31.11 8.90
CA LEU A 416 -17.08 -30.41 7.72
C LEU A 416 -16.24 -30.66 6.45
N LEU A 417 -15.04 -31.23 6.59
CA LEU A 417 -14.11 -31.53 5.50
C LEU A 417 -14.36 -32.89 4.83
N ARG A 418 -15.11 -33.81 5.46
CA ARG A 418 -15.08 -35.23 5.06
C ARG A 418 -16.29 -35.79 4.34
N ASP A 419 -17.42 -35.11 4.31
CA ASP A 419 -18.59 -35.59 3.59
C ASP A 419 -19.46 -34.43 3.12
N VAL A 420 -19.70 -34.38 1.80
CA VAL A 420 -20.98 -34.05 1.13
C VAL A 420 -20.76 -33.30 -0.20
N PRO A 421 -21.38 -33.77 -1.30
CA PRO A 421 -21.39 -33.09 -2.59
C PRO A 421 -22.50 -32.02 -2.66
N THR A 422 -22.24 -30.98 -3.47
CA THR A 422 -23.18 -30.05 -4.14
C THR A 422 -23.48 -28.65 -3.54
N ASN A 423 -22.98 -27.64 -4.26
CA ASN A 423 -23.59 -26.33 -4.55
C ASN A 423 -24.18 -25.51 -3.38
N VAL A 424 -23.32 -24.74 -2.70
CA VAL A 424 -23.74 -23.57 -1.92
C VAL A 424 -23.07 -22.30 -2.44
N SER A 425 -23.90 -21.38 -2.93
CA SER A 425 -23.52 -19.99 -3.22
C SER A 425 -23.48 -19.21 -1.92
N VAL A 426 -22.31 -18.70 -1.54
CA VAL A 426 -22.27 -17.65 -0.51
C VAL A 426 -22.63 -16.32 -1.17
N THR A 427 -23.42 -15.50 -0.47
CA THR A 427 -23.70 -14.12 -0.87
C THR A 427 -22.96 -13.25 0.13
N LEU A 428 -22.00 -12.43 -0.33
CA LEU A 428 -21.42 -11.39 0.53
C LEU A 428 -22.55 -10.42 0.92
N PRO A 429 -22.86 -10.24 2.22
CA PRO A 429 -24.10 -9.61 2.63
C PRO A 429 -24.07 -8.11 2.35
N ASP A 430 -25.06 -7.64 1.60
CA ASP A 430 -25.37 -6.21 1.42
C ASP A 430 -25.99 -5.57 2.69
N ALA A 431 -26.10 -6.28 3.82
CA ALA A 431 -26.66 -5.74 5.05
C ALA A 431 -26.05 -6.36 6.33
N ALA A 432 -25.97 -5.53 7.35
CA ALA A 432 -25.28 -5.65 8.64
C ALA A 432 -25.55 -6.87 9.54
N LEU A 433 -24.67 -6.99 10.56
CA LEU A 433 -24.85 -7.55 11.92
C LEU A 433 -25.14 -9.07 12.09
N HIS A 434 -24.20 -9.73 12.78
CA HIS A 434 -24.32 -10.97 13.56
C HIS A 434 -24.69 -12.29 12.83
N THR A 435 -23.67 -13.17 12.72
CA THR A 435 -23.73 -14.67 12.69
C THR A 435 -24.08 -15.37 11.35
N PRO A 436 -23.70 -16.65 11.16
CA PRO A 436 -22.46 -17.13 10.53
C PRO A 436 -22.67 -17.79 9.15
N LEU A 437 -21.60 -17.88 8.35
CA LEU A 437 -21.61 -18.57 7.05
C LEU A 437 -21.23 -20.05 7.18
N LYS A 438 -22.02 -20.92 6.52
CA LYS A 438 -21.75 -22.36 6.31
C LYS A 438 -20.88 -22.55 5.06
N PHE A 439 -19.94 -23.48 5.13
CA PHE A 439 -19.01 -23.83 4.04
C PHE A 439 -19.26 -25.26 3.53
N GLU A 440 -19.11 -25.47 2.22
CA GLU A 440 -19.25 -26.77 1.56
C GLU A 440 -18.18 -27.01 0.47
N GLY A 441 -17.58 -28.21 0.47
CA GLY A 441 -17.44 -29.09 -0.71
C GLY A 441 -16.26 -28.96 -1.69
N TYR A 442 -15.31 -29.90 -1.56
CA TYR A 442 -14.08 -30.14 -2.35
C TYR A 442 -14.26 -30.50 -3.85
N ARG A 443 -13.26 -30.15 -4.68
CA ARG A 443 -12.95 -30.83 -5.96
C ARG A 443 -11.47 -30.60 -6.29
N GLU A 444 -10.69 -31.66 -6.49
CA GLU A 444 -9.34 -31.58 -7.07
C GLU A 444 -9.41 -30.91 -8.45
N LEU A 445 -8.58 -29.88 -8.64
CA LEU A 445 -8.29 -29.32 -9.95
C LEU A 445 -6.97 -29.93 -10.45
N PRO A 446 -6.87 -30.33 -11.73
CA PRO A 446 -5.60 -30.78 -12.28
C PRO A 446 -4.65 -29.58 -12.42
N TYR A 447 -3.58 -29.55 -11.63
CA TYR A 447 -2.48 -28.59 -11.80
C TYR A 447 -1.15 -29.31 -12.01
N SER A 448 -0.26 -28.67 -12.75
CA SER A 448 1.09 -29.14 -12.99
C SER A 448 2.06 -28.41 -12.06
N ILE A 449 2.84 -29.17 -11.29
CA ILE A 449 3.91 -28.64 -10.44
C ILE A 449 5.15 -28.47 -11.30
N HIS A 450 5.78 -27.30 -11.23
CA HIS A 450 7.00 -27.01 -11.98
C HIS A 450 8.12 -26.67 -10.99
N ARG A 451 9.30 -27.28 -11.20
CA ARG A 451 10.52 -27.01 -10.43
C ARG A 451 11.42 -26.09 -11.25
N VAL A 452 11.88 -24.99 -10.65
CA VAL A 452 12.66 -23.93 -11.32
C VAL A 452 13.96 -24.47 -11.94
N ASP A 453 14.50 -25.59 -11.45
CA ASP A 453 15.73 -26.22 -11.96
C ASP A 453 15.62 -26.86 -13.36
N SER A 454 14.46 -26.80 -14.03
CA SER A 454 14.22 -27.48 -15.31
C SER A 454 14.23 -26.58 -16.56
N LEU A 455 14.56 -25.30 -16.43
CA LEU A 455 14.78 -24.41 -17.58
C LEU A 455 16.29 -24.21 -17.80
N ARG A 456 16.89 -25.13 -18.56
CA ARG A 456 18.15 -24.90 -19.28
C ARG A 456 17.87 -24.55 -20.72
#